data_AF-A0A2I0QEF8-F1
#
_entry.id   AF-A0A2I0QEF8-F1
#
_cell.length_a   1.000
_cell.length_b   1.000
_cell.length_c   1.000
_cell.angle_alpha   90.00
_cell.angle_beta   90.00
_cell.angle_gamma   90.00
#
_symmetry.space_group_name_H-M   'P 1'
#
loop_
_entity.id
_entity.type
_entity.pdbx_description
1 polymer ?
#
loop_
_entity_poly.entity_id
_entity_poly.type
_entity_poly.pdbx_seq_one_letter_code
_entity_poly.pdbx_strand_id
1 'polypeptide(L)'
;MNKVLVFDVWGDYAHFRRFYTTTSPLSFPIPPRTALCGLIGTIIGLKKEGNDYLKYFSTESAHIALKLLNPIKKTVIAENLIDTKTARGPGMNLITNRTQIRFEFLKDQKYRIYFYCADKEDIVYQKLKHNLQQHKTVYTPCLGLSENIANYKFTGEFEINILPYEDDYISIDTVLPLLKTSKKEGIMFESEGEYFSIRMPIELNTERVVTKYGDIIFDRNGRPIKAKLIEAYRTIKFPDGRRENIVFIE
;
A
#
# COMPACT_ATOMS: atom_id res chain seq x y z
N MET A 1 -6.76 -19.83 9.38
CA MET A 1 -5.61 -20.28 8.56
C MET A 1 -4.39 -19.46 8.97
N ASN A 2 -3.17 -20.03 9.06
CA ASN A 2 -1.94 -19.27 9.39
C ASN A 2 -1.06 -19.04 8.15
N LYS A 3 -1.67 -18.61 7.05
CA LYS A 3 -1.00 -18.47 5.75
C LYS A 3 -1.17 -17.08 5.17
N VAL A 4 -0.14 -16.60 4.50
CA VAL A 4 -0.10 -15.28 3.86
C VAL A 4 0.09 -15.45 2.35
N LEU A 5 -0.63 -14.67 1.57
CA LEU A 5 -0.38 -14.53 0.14
C LEU A 5 0.68 -13.45 -0.06
N VAL A 6 1.71 -13.78 -0.83
CA VAL A 6 2.79 -12.85 -1.16
C VAL A 6 2.83 -12.65 -2.66
N PHE A 7 2.81 -11.39 -3.08
CA PHE A 7 2.89 -11.02 -4.49
C PHE A 7 3.59 -9.68 -4.64
N ASP A 8 4.30 -9.54 -5.75
CA ASP A 8 5.00 -8.32 -6.11
C ASP A 8 4.12 -7.52 -7.09
N VAL A 9 4.09 -6.20 -6.97
CA VAL A 9 3.36 -5.29 -7.86
C VAL A 9 4.29 -4.16 -8.29
N TRP A 10 4.26 -3.79 -9.57
CA TRP A 10 5.08 -2.71 -10.10
C TRP A 10 4.37 -1.91 -11.19
N GLY A 11 4.88 -0.71 -11.43
CA GLY A 11 4.47 0.16 -12.52
C GLY A 11 5.50 1.26 -12.75
N ASP A 12 5.47 1.85 -13.95
CA ASP A 12 6.42 2.91 -14.32
C ASP A 12 6.17 4.18 -13.51
N TYR A 13 4.90 4.46 -13.22
CA TYR A 13 4.47 5.58 -12.40
C TYR A 13 3.46 5.15 -11.34
N ALA A 14 3.40 5.92 -10.25
CA ALA A 14 2.34 5.81 -9.25
C ALA A 14 1.96 7.19 -8.71
N HIS A 15 0.70 7.33 -8.33
CA HIS A 15 0.20 8.57 -7.70
C HIS A 15 -0.83 8.25 -6.63
N PHE A 16 -0.37 8.24 -5.38
CA PHE A 16 -1.21 8.05 -4.21
C PHE A 16 -1.56 9.42 -3.62
N ARG A 17 -2.60 10.07 -4.15
CA ARG A 17 -2.93 11.46 -3.84
C ARG A 17 -2.99 11.74 -2.33
N ARG A 18 -2.26 12.76 -1.87
CA ARG A 18 -2.45 13.35 -0.55
C ARG A 18 -3.74 14.14 -0.51
N PHE A 19 -4.64 13.80 0.41
CA PHE A 19 -5.98 14.40 0.48
C PHE A 19 -5.99 15.88 0.88
N TYR A 20 -4.91 16.37 1.51
CA TYR A 20 -4.81 17.73 2.05
C TYR A 20 -4.02 18.70 1.15
N THR A 21 -3.74 18.35 -0.12
CA THR A 21 -3.08 19.25 -1.08
C THR A 21 -4.09 19.96 -1.98
N THR A 22 -3.94 21.28 -2.14
CA THR A 22 -4.90 22.13 -2.84
C THR A 22 -4.63 22.25 -4.35
N THR A 23 -3.45 22.74 -4.74
CA THR A 23 -3.20 23.15 -6.14
C THR A 23 -2.39 22.13 -6.95
N SER A 24 -1.27 21.65 -6.42
CA SER A 24 -0.43 20.65 -7.08
C SER A 24 -0.61 19.30 -6.38
N PRO A 25 -1.17 18.28 -7.06
CA PRO A 25 -1.37 16.97 -6.45
C PRO A 25 -0.03 16.35 -6.07
N LEU A 26 0.19 16.15 -4.77
CA LEU A 26 1.34 15.42 -4.25
C LEU A 26 0.98 13.96 -3.99
N SER A 27 1.97 13.07 -4.13
CA SER A 27 1.79 11.67 -3.83
C SER A 27 2.30 11.35 -2.41
N PHE A 28 1.65 10.39 -1.74
CA PHE A 28 2.31 9.65 -0.68
C PHE A 28 3.52 8.91 -1.26
N PRO A 29 4.62 8.79 -0.50
CA PRO A 29 5.86 8.15 -0.96
C PRO A 29 5.73 6.63 -1.09
N ILE A 30 4.72 6.05 -0.45
CA ILE A 30 4.34 4.63 -0.47
C ILE A 30 2.81 4.52 -0.56
N PRO A 31 2.25 3.42 -1.09
CA PRO A 31 0.80 3.22 -1.12
C PRO A 31 0.22 3.18 0.30
N PRO A 32 -0.79 4.02 0.62
CA PRO A 32 -1.59 3.83 1.83
C PRO A 32 -2.28 2.47 1.83
N ARG A 33 -2.56 1.90 3.02
CA ARG A 33 -3.29 0.62 3.14
C ARG A 33 -4.61 0.66 2.37
N THR A 34 -5.31 1.79 2.37
CA THR A 34 -6.56 1.99 1.63
C THR A 34 -6.39 1.85 0.11
N ALA A 35 -5.24 2.26 -0.45
CA ALA A 35 -4.91 2.05 -1.86
C ALA A 35 -4.60 0.58 -2.14
N LEU A 36 -3.93 -0.12 -1.23
CA LEU A 36 -3.69 -1.56 -1.33
C LEU A 36 -4.99 -2.36 -1.29
N CYS A 37 -5.97 -1.97 -0.46
CA CYS A 37 -7.30 -2.56 -0.46
C CYS A 37 -8.00 -2.39 -1.83
N GLY A 38 -7.90 -1.20 -2.44
CA GLY A 38 -8.45 -0.96 -3.78
C GLY A 38 -7.77 -1.78 -4.87
N LEU A 39 -6.44 -1.94 -4.79
CA LEU A 39 -5.66 -2.78 -5.68
C LEU A 39 -6.05 -4.27 -5.56
N ILE A 40 -6.21 -4.77 -4.34
CA ILE A 40 -6.68 -6.14 -4.12
C ILE A 40 -8.12 -6.30 -4.63
N GLY A 41 -8.99 -5.35 -4.31
CA GLY A 41 -10.39 -5.33 -4.77
C GLY A 41 -10.53 -5.34 -6.28
N THR A 42 -9.62 -4.69 -7.03
CA THR A 42 -9.61 -4.72 -8.50
C THR A 42 -9.20 -6.09 -9.06
N ILE A 43 -8.24 -6.76 -8.41
CA ILE A 43 -7.84 -8.13 -8.79
C ILE A 43 -9.03 -9.09 -8.64
N ILE A 44 -9.78 -9.03 -7.53
CA ILE A 44 -10.90 -9.95 -7.25
C ILE A 44 -12.27 -9.48 -7.75
N GLY A 45 -12.37 -8.26 -8.28
CA GLY A 45 -13.61 -7.74 -8.89
C GLY A 45 -14.65 -7.22 -7.91
N LEU A 46 -14.24 -6.63 -6.78
CA LEU A 46 -15.18 -5.95 -5.89
C LEU A 46 -15.70 -4.66 -6.54
N LYS A 47 -17.02 -4.54 -6.62
CA LYS A 47 -17.68 -3.36 -7.19
C LYS A 47 -17.51 -2.14 -6.28
N LYS A 48 -17.40 -0.96 -6.91
CA LYS A 48 -17.31 0.33 -6.21
C LYS A 48 -18.67 0.87 -5.77
N GLU A 49 -19.77 0.33 -6.31
CA GLU A 49 -21.13 0.73 -5.94
C GLU A 49 -21.34 0.67 -4.43
N GLY A 50 -21.85 1.76 -3.84
CA GLY A 50 -22.01 1.90 -2.37
C GLY A 50 -20.72 1.92 -1.54
N ASN A 51 -19.53 1.81 -2.17
CA ASN A 51 -18.24 1.56 -1.51
C ASN A 51 -18.22 0.31 -0.61
N ASP A 52 -19.12 -0.66 -0.83
CA ASP A 52 -19.24 -1.85 0.00
C ASP A 52 -17.97 -2.71 0.02
N TYR A 53 -17.12 -2.59 -1.01
CA TYR A 53 -15.82 -3.26 -1.06
C TYR A 53 -14.95 -2.96 0.19
N LEU A 54 -15.13 -1.81 0.85
CA LEU A 54 -14.36 -1.43 2.04
C LEU A 54 -14.67 -2.34 3.25
N LYS A 55 -15.88 -2.91 3.32
CA LYS A 55 -16.29 -3.83 4.40
C LYS A 55 -15.45 -5.10 4.44
N TYR A 56 -14.94 -5.53 3.27
CA TYR A 56 -14.08 -6.71 3.13
C TYR A 56 -12.63 -6.48 3.59
N PHE A 57 -12.26 -5.24 3.93
CA PHE A 57 -10.90 -4.87 4.30
C PHE A 57 -10.80 -4.13 5.63
N SER A 58 -11.66 -4.48 6.60
CA SER A 58 -11.52 -3.96 7.96
C SER A 58 -10.15 -4.34 8.54
N THR A 59 -9.61 -3.48 9.40
CA THR A 59 -8.33 -3.74 10.07
C THR A 59 -8.35 -4.93 11.02
N GLU A 60 -9.54 -5.43 11.37
CA GLU A 60 -9.74 -6.64 12.19
C GLU A 60 -9.68 -7.94 11.39
N SER A 61 -9.93 -7.89 10.07
CA SER A 61 -10.09 -9.09 9.24
C SER A 61 -9.10 -9.19 8.09
N ALA A 62 -8.61 -8.06 7.57
CA ALA A 62 -7.68 -8.01 6.44
C ALA A 62 -6.41 -7.27 6.83
N HIS A 63 -5.32 -8.01 6.91
CA HIS A 63 -4.03 -7.51 7.35
C HIS A 63 -3.09 -7.41 6.15
N ILE A 64 -2.44 -6.25 6.02
CA ILE A 64 -1.60 -5.95 4.84
C ILE A 64 -0.25 -5.45 5.32
N ALA A 65 0.84 -6.11 4.90
CA ALA A 65 2.19 -5.60 5.04
C ALA A 65 2.76 -5.22 3.67
N LEU A 66 3.68 -4.26 3.67
CA LEU A 66 4.27 -3.70 2.46
C LEU A 66 5.79 -3.64 2.60
N LYS A 67 6.51 -4.26 1.69
CA LYS A 67 7.97 -4.12 1.52
C LYS A 67 8.27 -3.36 0.24
N LEU A 68 9.21 -2.43 0.32
CA LEU A 68 9.72 -1.71 -0.85
C LEU A 68 10.78 -2.58 -1.53
N LEU A 69 10.62 -2.84 -2.82
CA LEU A 69 11.61 -3.60 -3.61
C LEU A 69 12.51 -2.69 -4.45
N ASN A 70 12.06 -1.45 -4.70
CA ASN A 70 12.83 -0.42 -5.37
C ASN A 70 12.89 0.84 -4.48
N PRO A 71 13.94 1.67 -4.61
CA PRO A 71 14.00 2.97 -3.96
C PRO A 71 12.85 3.89 -4.38
N ILE A 72 12.42 4.74 -3.45
CA ILE A 72 11.41 5.76 -3.71
C ILE A 72 12.04 6.88 -4.53
N LYS A 73 11.56 7.01 -5.77
CA LYS A 73 11.93 8.07 -6.72
C LYS A 73 10.71 8.89 -7.04
N LYS A 74 10.88 10.20 -7.11
CA LYS A 74 9.82 11.14 -7.48
C LYS A 74 10.17 11.84 -8.78
N THR A 75 9.15 12.14 -9.57
CA THR A 75 9.24 13.01 -10.74
C THR A 75 8.03 13.93 -10.76
N VAL A 76 8.18 15.07 -11.43
CA VAL A 76 7.07 15.98 -11.68
C VAL A 76 6.72 15.92 -13.16
N ILE A 77 5.45 15.69 -13.46
CA ILE A 77 4.92 15.70 -14.83
C ILE A 77 3.84 16.77 -14.89
N ALA A 78 3.90 17.62 -15.91
CA ALA A 78 2.90 18.64 -16.14
C ALA A 78 1.75 18.05 -16.98
N GLU A 79 0.54 18.08 -16.44
CA GLU A 79 -0.66 17.61 -17.13
C GLU A 79 -1.55 18.78 -17.53
N ASN A 80 -2.09 18.71 -18.75
CA ASN A 80 -3.02 19.72 -19.26
C ASN A 80 -4.45 19.28 -18.97
N LEU A 81 -4.99 19.72 -17.84
CA LEU A 81 -6.35 19.39 -17.43
C LEU A 81 -7.38 20.32 -18.08
N ILE A 82 -8.59 19.82 -18.28
CA ILE A 82 -9.74 20.61 -18.74
C ILE A 82 -10.10 21.62 -17.66
N ASP A 83 -10.24 22.91 -18.01
CA ASP A 83 -10.68 23.94 -17.06
C ASP A 83 -12.19 23.87 -16.86
N THR A 84 -12.61 23.37 -15.70
CA THR A 84 -14.02 23.21 -15.36
C THR A 84 -14.61 24.35 -14.54
N LYS A 85 -13.88 25.45 -14.29
CA LYS A 85 -14.37 26.53 -13.40
C LYS A 85 -15.65 27.20 -13.88
N THR A 86 -15.81 27.30 -15.20
CA THR A 86 -16.99 27.89 -15.84
C THR A 86 -17.91 26.84 -16.47
N ALA A 87 -17.59 25.55 -16.32
CA ALA A 87 -18.35 24.47 -16.92
C ALA A 87 -19.75 24.36 -16.29
N ARG A 88 -20.79 24.49 -17.10
CA ARG A 88 -22.20 24.34 -16.68
C ARG A 88 -22.80 23.12 -17.38
N GLY A 89 -22.93 22.01 -16.66
CA GLY A 89 -23.66 20.82 -17.12
C GLY A 89 -22.91 19.93 -18.14
N PRO A 90 -23.63 19.00 -18.81
CA PRO A 90 -23.04 18.14 -19.84
C PRO A 90 -22.52 18.98 -21.01
N GLY A 91 -21.21 18.96 -21.24
CA GLY A 91 -20.54 19.78 -22.24
C GLY A 91 -19.02 19.82 -22.09
N MET A 92 -18.42 18.84 -21.40
CA MET A 92 -16.97 18.79 -21.17
C MET A 92 -16.17 18.77 -22.48
N ASN A 93 -16.77 18.24 -23.56
CA ASN A 93 -16.22 18.24 -24.91
C ASN A 93 -16.16 19.63 -25.56
N LEU A 94 -16.92 20.62 -25.08
CA LEU A 94 -16.92 21.99 -25.60
C LEU A 94 -15.85 22.87 -24.94
N ILE A 95 -15.23 22.39 -23.85
CA ILE A 95 -14.20 23.13 -23.13
C ILE A 95 -12.88 22.99 -23.90
N THR A 96 -12.42 24.07 -24.50
CA THR A 96 -11.13 24.14 -25.22
C THR A 96 -9.99 24.61 -24.34
N ASN A 97 -10.29 25.40 -23.29
CA ASN A 97 -9.28 25.89 -22.36
C ASN A 97 -8.65 24.75 -21.54
N ARG A 98 -7.36 24.89 -21.27
CA ARG A 98 -6.57 23.95 -20.47
C ARG A 98 -5.88 24.69 -19.33
N THR A 99 -5.83 24.06 -18.17
CA THR A 99 -4.99 24.48 -17.06
C THR A 99 -3.87 23.45 -16.92
N GLN A 100 -2.62 23.91 -17.01
CA GLN A 100 -1.47 23.05 -16.80
C GLN A 100 -1.18 22.93 -15.30
N ILE A 101 -1.21 21.71 -14.77
CA ILE A 101 -0.96 21.43 -13.36
C ILE A 101 0.23 20.47 -13.26
N ARG A 102 1.15 20.77 -12.35
CA ARG A 102 2.28 19.91 -12.03
C ARG A 102 1.84 18.84 -11.02
N PHE A 103 1.88 17.58 -11.45
CA PHE A 103 1.61 16.42 -10.61
C PHE A 103 2.93 15.80 -10.16
N GLU A 104 3.01 15.48 -8.87
CA GLU A 104 4.09 14.64 -8.35
C GLU A 104 3.73 13.16 -8.55
N PHE A 105 4.58 12.44 -9.25
CA PHE A 105 4.50 11.00 -9.44
C PHE A 105 5.66 10.31 -8.73
N LEU A 106 5.42 9.09 -8.26
CA LEU A 106 6.50 8.15 -7.99
C LEU A 106 6.90 7.48 -9.31
N LYS A 107 8.18 7.13 -9.45
CA LYS A 107 8.73 6.54 -10.68
C LYS A 107 9.41 5.19 -10.41
N ASP A 108 9.26 4.23 -11.32
CA ASP A 108 9.87 2.89 -11.29
C ASP A 108 9.59 2.14 -9.97
N GLN A 109 8.34 2.20 -9.51
CA GLN A 109 7.98 1.67 -8.20
C GLN A 109 7.68 0.17 -8.27
N LYS A 110 8.20 -0.57 -7.28
CA LYS A 110 7.96 -1.99 -7.10
C LYS A 110 7.81 -2.31 -5.62
N TYR A 111 6.75 -3.02 -5.30
CA TYR A 111 6.35 -3.35 -3.94
C TYR A 111 6.15 -4.85 -3.81
N ARG A 112 6.40 -5.39 -2.62
CA ARG A 112 5.94 -6.71 -2.21
C ARG A 112 4.83 -6.54 -1.19
N ILE A 113 3.71 -7.19 -1.45
CA ILE A 113 2.52 -7.15 -0.61
C ILE A 113 2.37 -8.50 0.07
N TYR A 114 2.12 -8.46 1.37
CA TYR A 114 1.78 -9.63 2.18
C TYR A 114 0.33 -9.45 2.62
N PHE A 115 -0.54 -10.33 2.15
CA PHE A 115 -1.97 -10.30 2.45
C PHE A 115 -2.36 -11.48 3.32
N TYR A 116 -2.84 -11.19 4.51
CA TYR A 116 -3.40 -12.15 5.45
C TYR A 116 -4.86 -11.77 5.71
N CYS A 117 -5.76 -12.75 5.68
CA CYS A 117 -7.17 -12.52 5.96
C CYS A 117 -7.65 -13.54 7.00
N ALA A 118 -8.33 -13.05 8.03
CA ALA A 118 -8.88 -13.84 9.12
C ALA A 118 -10.40 -14.03 9.00
N ASP A 119 -10.99 -13.68 7.84
CA ASP A 119 -12.43 -13.80 7.62
C ASP A 119 -12.89 -15.27 7.69
N LYS A 120 -14.06 -15.50 8.32
CA LYS A 120 -14.60 -16.83 8.62
C LYS A 120 -14.85 -17.66 7.36
N GLU A 121 -15.18 -17.00 6.25
CA GLU A 121 -15.50 -17.65 4.97
C GLU A 121 -14.32 -17.64 3.98
N ASP A 122 -13.23 -16.92 4.31
CA ASP A 122 -11.98 -16.83 3.52
C ASP A 122 -12.20 -16.42 2.04
N ILE A 123 -13.35 -15.82 1.70
CA ILE A 123 -13.77 -15.58 0.31
C ILE A 123 -12.78 -14.66 -0.42
N VAL A 124 -12.38 -13.57 0.23
CA VAL A 124 -11.45 -12.58 -0.34
C VAL A 124 -10.10 -13.25 -0.61
N TYR A 125 -9.60 -14.01 0.36
CA TYR A 125 -8.32 -14.70 0.28
C TYR A 125 -8.30 -15.75 -0.84
N GLN A 126 -9.31 -16.62 -0.91
CA GLN A 126 -9.37 -17.68 -1.92
C GLN A 126 -9.53 -17.12 -3.33
N LYS A 127 -10.38 -16.09 -3.51
CA LYS A 127 -10.50 -15.40 -4.79
C LYS A 127 -9.20 -14.72 -5.19
N LEU A 128 -8.54 -14.03 -4.25
CA LEU A 128 -7.27 -13.38 -4.51
C LEU A 128 -6.21 -14.40 -4.90
N LYS A 129 -6.08 -15.50 -4.14
CA LYS A 129 -5.17 -16.61 -4.44
C LYS A 129 -5.39 -17.16 -5.83
N HIS A 130 -6.63 -17.48 -6.19
CA HIS A 130 -6.98 -18.01 -7.51
C HIS A 130 -6.55 -17.06 -8.63
N ASN A 131 -6.93 -15.78 -8.52
CA ASN A 131 -6.63 -14.77 -9.53
C ASN A 131 -5.12 -14.47 -9.62
N LEU A 132 -4.41 -14.48 -8.50
CA LEU A 132 -2.95 -14.33 -8.46
C LEU A 132 -2.25 -15.51 -9.15
N GLN A 133 -2.65 -16.76 -8.84
CA GLN A 133 -2.08 -17.97 -9.44
C GLN A 133 -2.32 -18.05 -10.95
N GLN A 134 -3.49 -17.62 -11.40
CA GLN A 134 -3.86 -17.63 -12.82
C GLN A 134 -3.38 -16.39 -13.58
N HIS A 135 -2.76 -15.42 -12.88
CA HIS A 135 -2.40 -14.12 -13.42
C HIS A 135 -3.59 -13.43 -14.12
N LYS A 136 -4.76 -13.47 -13.47
CA LYS A 136 -6.01 -12.84 -13.93
C LYS A 136 -6.45 -11.71 -13.00
N THR A 137 -7.06 -10.68 -13.59
CA THR A 137 -7.70 -9.59 -12.86
C THR A 137 -9.07 -9.31 -13.45
N VAL A 138 -10.04 -8.97 -12.60
CA VAL A 138 -11.38 -8.57 -13.07
C VAL A 138 -11.37 -7.13 -13.61
N TYR A 139 -10.66 -6.24 -12.92
CA TYR A 139 -10.42 -4.86 -13.34
C TYR A 139 -8.93 -4.60 -13.51
N THR A 140 -8.56 -3.65 -14.35
CA THR A 140 -7.16 -3.25 -14.55
C THR A 140 -6.56 -2.73 -13.24
N PRO A 141 -5.51 -3.38 -12.69
CA PRO A 141 -4.83 -2.88 -11.51
C PRO A 141 -4.01 -1.64 -11.85
N CYS A 142 -4.05 -0.63 -10.97
CA CYS A 142 -3.31 0.62 -11.13
C CYS A 142 -2.68 1.05 -9.80
N LEU A 143 -1.57 1.78 -9.86
CA LEU A 143 -0.91 2.39 -8.70
C LEU A 143 -1.47 3.79 -8.45
N GLY A 144 -2.68 3.82 -7.88
CA GLY A 144 -3.38 5.05 -7.48
C GLY A 144 -4.34 5.56 -8.56
N LEU A 145 -3.87 6.37 -9.50
CA LEU A 145 -4.66 6.86 -10.63
C LEU A 145 -4.80 5.80 -11.74
N SER A 146 -5.87 5.88 -12.53
CA SER A 146 -6.22 4.89 -13.58
C SER A 146 -5.16 4.72 -14.68
N GLU A 147 -4.48 5.80 -15.00
CA GLU A 147 -3.44 5.91 -16.03
C GLU A 147 -2.11 5.28 -15.56
N ASN A 148 -1.92 5.09 -14.26
CA ASN A 148 -0.75 4.45 -13.67
C ASN A 148 -0.95 2.93 -13.62
N ILE A 149 -1.07 2.28 -14.78
CA ILE A 149 -1.32 0.84 -14.89
C ILE A 149 -0.21 0.06 -14.18
N ALA A 150 -0.62 -0.96 -13.41
CA ALA A 150 0.27 -1.83 -12.67
C ALA A 150 0.31 -3.23 -13.29
N ASN A 151 1.43 -3.92 -13.12
CA ASN A 151 1.53 -5.36 -13.31
C ASN A 151 1.91 -6.03 -11.99
N TYR A 152 1.72 -7.35 -11.89
CA TYR A 152 1.98 -8.09 -10.67
C TYR A 152 2.50 -9.50 -10.94
N LYS A 153 3.10 -10.10 -9.91
CA LYS A 153 3.58 -11.48 -9.94
C LYS A 153 3.26 -12.15 -8.62
N PHE A 154 2.57 -13.29 -8.69
CA PHE A 154 2.37 -14.11 -7.51
C PHE A 154 3.68 -14.78 -7.09
N THR A 155 4.10 -14.52 -5.85
CA THR A 155 5.32 -15.10 -5.27
C THR A 155 5.02 -16.43 -4.60
N GLY A 156 3.86 -16.53 -3.94
CA GLY A 156 3.40 -17.78 -3.34
C GLY A 156 2.49 -17.58 -2.13
N GLU A 157 2.06 -18.72 -1.59
CA GLU A 157 1.38 -18.82 -0.30
C GLU A 157 2.37 -19.39 0.72
N PHE A 158 2.55 -18.72 1.85
CA PHE A 158 3.55 -19.10 2.85
C PHE A 158 2.95 -19.19 4.24
N GLU A 159 3.53 -20.03 5.08
CA GLU A 159 3.16 -20.10 6.50
C GLU A 159 3.70 -18.90 7.27
N ILE A 160 2.89 -18.42 8.20
CA ILE A 160 3.23 -17.32 9.08
C ILE A 160 3.73 -17.88 10.42
N ASN A 161 4.98 -17.58 10.77
CA ASN A 161 5.50 -17.87 12.10
C ASN A 161 5.33 -16.62 12.98
N ILE A 162 4.59 -16.74 14.07
CA ILE A 162 4.42 -15.66 15.06
C ILE A 162 5.57 -15.76 16.05
N LEU A 163 6.38 -14.71 16.13
CA LEU A 163 7.48 -14.64 17.10
C LEU A 163 7.17 -13.58 18.17
N PRO A 164 7.48 -13.87 19.44
CA PRO A 164 7.33 -12.89 20.51
C PRO A 164 8.23 -11.68 20.25
N TYR A 165 7.86 -10.53 20.80
CA TYR A 165 8.77 -9.39 20.86
C TYR A 165 9.67 -9.53 22.08
N GLU A 166 10.92 -9.12 21.92
CA GLU A 166 11.92 -9.03 22.99
C GLU A 166 12.36 -7.58 23.11
N ASP A 167 12.99 -7.20 24.22
CA ASP A 167 13.59 -5.86 24.38
C ASP A 167 14.93 -5.75 23.62
N ASP A 168 14.92 -6.16 22.36
CA ASP A 168 16.06 -6.11 21.45
C ASP A 168 15.63 -5.59 20.06
N TYR A 169 16.61 -5.16 19.28
CA TYR A 169 16.39 -4.64 17.95
C TYR A 169 16.22 -5.76 16.93
N ILE A 170 15.04 -5.77 16.31
CA ILE A 170 14.67 -6.73 15.28
C ILE A 170 14.68 -6.02 13.94
N SER A 171 15.33 -6.63 12.95
CA SER A 171 15.32 -6.14 11.57
C SER A 171 13.97 -6.46 10.93
N ILE A 172 13.19 -5.42 10.56
CA ILE A 172 11.87 -5.51 9.94
C ILE A 172 11.94 -5.10 8.47
N ASP A 173 11.57 -6.01 7.58
CA ASP A 173 11.65 -5.87 6.11
C ASP A 173 10.54 -5.01 5.50
N THR A 174 9.45 -4.79 6.23
CA THR A 174 8.29 -4.02 5.78
C THR A 174 8.33 -2.60 6.33
N VAL A 175 7.53 -1.71 5.73
CA VAL A 175 7.24 -0.41 6.33
C VAL A 175 6.68 -0.62 7.74
N LEU A 176 7.07 0.25 8.66
CA LEU A 176 6.91 0.03 10.09
C LEU A 176 5.94 1.08 10.68
N PRO A 177 4.77 0.67 11.20
CA PRO A 177 3.94 1.59 11.96
C PRO A 177 4.62 1.96 13.27
N LEU A 178 4.81 3.26 13.52
CA LEU A 178 5.49 3.75 14.73
C LEU A 178 4.75 3.35 16.01
N LEU A 179 3.43 3.14 15.93
CA LEU A 179 2.62 2.66 17.04
C LEU A 179 3.02 1.25 17.54
N LYS A 180 3.75 0.47 16.74
CA LYS A 180 4.25 -0.88 17.06
C LYS A 180 5.65 -0.88 17.65
N THR A 181 6.25 0.29 17.82
CA THR A 181 7.62 0.45 18.31
C THR A 181 7.64 1.01 19.73
N SER A 182 8.71 0.72 20.47
CA SER A 182 8.93 1.31 21.80
C SER A 182 8.98 2.83 21.72
N LYS A 183 8.34 3.52 22.67
CA LYS A 183 8.37 4.99 22.76
C LYS A 183 9.77 5.54 23.03
N LYS A 184 10.62 4.76 23.70
CA LYS A 184 12.01 5.12 23.99
C LYS A 184 12.91 4.24 23.16
N GLU A 185 13.75 4.87 22.32
CA GLU A 185 14.73 4.17 21.48
C GLU A 185 14.10 3.05 20.63
N GLY A 186 12.89 3.29 20.10
CA GLY A 186 12.15 2.28 19.34
C GLY A 186 12.77 1.90 18.00
N ILE A 187 13.64 2.76 17.45
CA ILE A 187 14.26 2.59 16.14
C ILE A 187 15.76 2.86 16.26
N MET A 188 16.56 1.97 15.70
CA MET A 188 18.00 2.15 15.52
C MET A 188 18.24 2.73 14.13
N PHE A 189 18.60 4.00 14.08
CA PHE A 189 19.00 4.68 12.85
C PHE A 189 20.46 4.37 12.53
N GLU A 190 20.70 3.83 11.33
CA GLU A 190 22.03 3.51 10.83
C GLU A 190 22.51 4.64 9.89
N SER A 191 23.82 4.90 9.85
CA SER A 191 24.41 6.00 9.08
C SER A 191 24.13 5.94 7.59
N GLU A 192 24.02 4.73 7.05
CA GLU A 192 23.71 4.49 5.65
C GLU A 192 22.22 4.81 5.36
N GLY A 193 21.36 4.81 6.39
CA GLY A 193 19.90 4.90 6.36
C GLY A 193 19.33 6.22 5.83
N GLU A 194 18.28 6.15 5.00
CA GLU A 194 17.51 7.30 4.51
C GLU A 194 16.07 7.17 5.00
N TYR A 195 15.83 7.51 6.27
CA TYR A 195 14.55 7.26 6.92
C TYR A 195 13.55 8.40 6.75
N PHE A 196 12.30 8.05 6.45
CA PHE A 196 11.19 8.98 6.33
C PHE A 196 10.01 8.49 7.16
N SER A 197 9.30 9.42 7.80
CA SER A 197 8.02 9.16 8.47
C SER A 197 6.91 9.94 7.78
N ILE A 198 5.74 9.31 7.62
CA ILE A 198 4.57 9.95 7.02
C ILE A 198 3.28 9.47 7.69
N ARG A 199 2.38 10.42 7.97
CA ARG A 199 1.02 10.12 8.40
C ARG A 199 0.13 9.84 7.21
N MET A 200 -0.53 8.67 7.18
CA MET A 200 -1.36 8.27 6.05
C MET A 200 -2.68 7.61 6.50
N PRO A 201 -3.73 7.57 5.66
CA PRO A 201 -4.97 6.89 5.98
C PRO A 201 -4.78 5.36 5.94
N ILE A 202 -5.23 4.69 7.00
CA ILE A 202 -5.13 3.23 7.18
C ILE A 202 -6.46 2.55 6.88
N GLU A 203 -7.56 3.18 7.25
CA GLU A 203 -8.91 2.64 7.10
C GLU A 203 -9.91 3.74 6.72
N LEU A 204 -10.89 3.36 5.89
CA LEU A 204 -12.01 4.19 5.45
C LEU A 204 -13.31 3.46 5.77
N ASN A 205 -14.35 4.20 6.14
CA ASN A 205 -15.72 3.70 6.15
C ASN A 205 -16.37 3.78 4.76
N THR A 206 -17.61 3.30 4.63
CA THR A 206 -18.39 3.30 3.36
C THR A 206 -18.66 4.71 2.81
N GLU A 207 -18.64 5.72 3.67
CA GLU A 207 -18.78 7.13 3.30
C GLU A 207 -17.45 7.73 2.82
N ARG A 208 -16.39 6.91 2.75
CA ARG A 208 -15.00 7.28 2.40
C ARG A 208 -14.39 8.31 3.35
N VAL A 209 -14.85 8.33 4.60
CA VAL A 209 -14.26 9.08 5.70
C VAL A 209 -13.17 8.23 6.35
N VAL A 210 -12.02 8.84 6.64
CA VAL A 210 -10.91 8.16 7.32
C VAL A 210 -11.26 7.91 8.77
N THR A 211 -11.33 6.64 9.16
CA THR A 211 -11.58 6.20 10.53
C THR A 211 -10.28 6.04 11.32
N LYS A 212 -9.19 5.67 10.63
CA LYS A 212 -7.86 5.46 11.24
C LYS A 212 -6.75 6.09 10.40
N TYR A 213 -5.90 6.85 11.07
CA TYR A 213 -4.61 7.31 10.55
C TYR A 213 -3.48 6.55 11.23
N GLY A 214 -2.35 6.40 10.55
CA GLY A 214 -1.15 5.79 11.09
C GLY A 214 0.10 6.56 10.67
N ASP A 215 1.04 6.70 11.58
CA ASP A 215 2.38 7.22 11.32
C ASP A 215 3.30 6.05 10.97
N ILE A 216 3.76 6.02 9.71
CA ILE A 216 4.55 4.93 9.16
C ILE A 216 5.95 5.42 8.87
N ILE A 217 6.96 4.70 9.35
CA ILE A 217 8.37 4.91 9.04
C ILE A 217 8.86 3.87 8.04
N PHE A 218 9.73 4.30 7.13
CA PHE A 218 10.36 3.44 6.12
C PHE A 218 11.72 4.03 5.72
N ASP A 219 12.62 3.18 5.23
CA ASP A 219 13.84 3.60 4.55
C ASP A 219 13.54 3.83 3.06
N ARG A 220 14.02 4.94 2.50
CA ARG A 220 13.79 5.33 1.10
C ARG A 220 14.25 4.26 0.11
N ASN A 221 15.32 3.55 0.42
CA ASN A 221 15.91 2.51 -0.43
C ASN A 221 15.31 1.13 -0.16
N GLY A 222 14.33 1.02 0.73
CA GLY A 222 13.66 -0.23 1.07
C GLY A 222 14.48 -1.15 1.96
N ARG A 223 15.48 -0.62 2.68
CA ARG A 223 16.22 -1.42 3.65
C ARG A 223 15.36 -1.77 4.86
N PRO A 224 15.59 -2.93 5.48
CA PRO A 224 14.97 -3.26 6.75
C PRO A 224 15.27 -2.21 7.83
N ILE A 225 14.29 -1.96 8.69
CA ILE A 225 14.44 -1.07 9.84
C ILE A 225 14.67 -1.91 11.08
N LYS A 226 15.76 -1.64 11.81
CA LYS A 226 16.01 -2.21 13.13
C LYS A 226 15.14 -1.50 14.17
N ALA A 227 14.22 -2.23 14.78
CA ALA A 227 13.27 -1.66 15.73
C ALA A 227 13.02 -2.55 16.95
N LYS A 228 12.79 -1.92 18.09
CA LYS A 228 12.26 -2.55 19.30
C LYS A 228 10.75 -2.55 19.24
N LEU A 229 10.16 -3.73 19.11
CA LEU A 229 8.72 -3.89 18.98
C LEU A 229 8.03 -4.00 20.34
N ILE A 230 6.77 -3.60 20.41
CA ILE A 230 5.92 -3.76 21.62
C ILE A 230 4.85 -4.84 21.46
N GLU A 231 4.84 -5.52 20.32
CA GLU A 231 3.92 -6.60 20.00
C GLU A 231 4.60 -7.65 19.10
N ALA A 232 4.01 -8.85 19.05
CA ALA A 232 4.53 -9.95 18.26
C ALA A 232 4.59 -9.61 16.77
N TYR A 233 5.70 -9.93 16.13
CA TYR A 233 5.88 -9.80 14.67
C TYR A 233 5.72 -11.14 13.98
N ARG A 234 5.82 -11.14 12.64
CA ARG A 234 5.66 -12.32 11.82
C ARG A 234 6.94 -12.58 11.01
N THR A 235 7.33 -13.84 10.89
CA THR A 235 8.43 -14.26 10.03
C THR A 235 7.95 -15.20 8.96
N ILE A 236 8.30 -14.88 7.72
CA ILE A 236 8.01 -15.69 6.54
C ILE A 236 9.31 -16.33 6.07
N LYS A 237 9.28 -17.65 5.88
CA LYS A 237 10.41 -18.43 5.35
C LYS A 237 10.12 -18.78 3.90
N PHE A 238 11.00 -18.35 3.00
CA PHE A 238 10.91 -18.65 1.58
C PHE A 238 11.64 -19.97 1.24
N PRO A 239 11.27 -20.66 0.15
CA PRO A 239 11.90 -21.92 -0.26
C PRO A 239 13.38 -21.77 -0.59
N ASP A 240 13.83 -20.57 -0.97
CA ASP A 240 15.23 -20.24 -1.25
C ASP A 240 16.06 -19.95 0.01
N GLY A 241 15.49 -20.19 1.20
CA GLY A 241 16.15 -19.98 2.49
C GLY A 241 16.07 -18.54 3.01
N ARG A 242 15.58 -17.58 2.21
CA ARG A 242 15.38 -16.20 2.68
C ARG A 242 14.33 -16.15 3.78
N ARG A 243 14.51 -15.22 4.71
CA ARG A 243 13.56 -14.92 5.78
C ARG A 243 13.22 -13.44 5.72
N GLU A 244 11.95 -13.13 5.84
CA GLU A 244 11.49 -11.75 5.92
C GLU A 244 10.67 -11.59 7.21
N ASN A 245 11.07 -10.64 8.04
CA ASN A 245 10.34 -10.25 9.24
C ASN A 245 9.41 -9.11 8.88
N ILE A 246 8.12 -9.29 9.12
CA ILE A 246 7.09 -8.35 8.70
C ILE A 246 6.25 -7.89 9.89
N VAL A 247 5.75 -6.68 9.75
CA VAL A 247 4.65 -6.14 10.54
C VAL A 247 3.58 -5.64 9.58
N PHE A 248 2.31 -5.82 9.93
CA PHE A 248 1.22 -5.24 9.14
C PHE A 248 1.13 -3.72 9.33
N ILE A 249 0.57 -3.01 8.36
CA ILE A 249 0.51 -1.55 8.32
C ILE A 249 -0.46 -0.96 9.35
N GLU A 250 -1.54 -1.68 9.66
CA GLU A 250 -2.57 -1.24 10.62
C GLU A 250 -2.17 -1.30 12.09
#